data_AF-A0A327V076-F1
#
_entry.id   AF-A0A327V076-F1
#
_cell.length_a   1.000
_cell.length_b   1.000
_cell.length_c   1.000
_cell.angle_alpha   90.00
_cell.angle_beta   90.00
_cell.angle_gamma   90.00
#
_symmetry.space_group_name_H-M   'P 1'
#
loop_
_entity.id
_entity.type
_entity.pdbx_description
1 polymer ?
#
loop_
_entity_poly.entity_id
_entity_poly.type
_entity_poly.pdbx_seq_one_letter_code
_entity_poly.pdbx_strand_id
1 'polypeptide(L)'
;MPRGGARAVSGPPPDPRSLKSAASMEKGGWRTLPAEGRGEPAPEWPLSLPTDRELELWDEMWAKPQAVAWEAMGQELEVALFVRTLAEAERADGRVDVKKMVRSYLDSLGLSVAGMNRNRWKVAPAVDEPAAEAEAVAAPVRRPSARDRLKVVPSGEGA
;
A
#
# COMPACT_ATOMS: atom_id res chain seq x y z
N MET A 1 12.67 -3.52 32.19
CA MET A 1 12.87 -4.08 30.84
C MET A 1 12.08 -3.24 29.85
N PRO A 2 12.73 -2.57 28.88
CA PRO A 2 12.05 -1.70 27.93
C PRO A 2 11.48 -2.52 26.77
N ARG A 3 10.23 -2.24 26.39
CA ARG A 3 9.60 -2.74 25.16
C ARG A 3 9.76 -1.67 24.08
N GLY A 4 10.02 -2.12 22.85
CA GLY A 4 9.72 -1.33 21.64
C GLY A 4 10.93 -1.10 20.77
N GLY A 5 11.27 -2.10 19.95
CA GLY A 5 12.07 -1.86 18.76
C GLY A 5 11.21 -1.28 17.62
N ALA A 6 11.92 -0.66 16.68
CA ALA A 6 11.58 -0.49 15.27
C ALA A 6 10.49 0.58 14.98
N ARG A 7 10.71 1.62 14.17
CA ARG A 7 11.75 1.84 13.14
C ARG A 7 11.91 3.32 12.81
N ALA A 8 13.14 3.65 12.44
CA ALA A 8 13.43 4.70 11.49
C ALA A 8 12.66 4.45 10.19
N VAL A 9 11.83 5.41 9.80
CA VAL A 9 11.57 5.70 8.39
C VAL A 9 11.64 7.19 8.23
N SER A 10 12.47 7.66 7.32
CA SER A 10 12.15 8.67 6.31
C SER A 10 13.45 8.86 5.53
N GLY A 11 13.46 8.86 4.19
CA GLY A 11 12.91 9.96 3.41
C GLY A 11 13.66 11.27 3.73
N PRO A 12 14.04 12.12 2.76
CA PRO A 12 14.39 13.50 3.08
C PRO A 12 13.33 14.09 4.04
N PRO A 13 13.76 14.78 5.11
CA PRO A 13 12.87 15.17 6.18
C PRO A 13 11.71 16.01 5.63
N PRO A 14 10.48 15.80 6.13
CA PRO A 14 9.33 16.61 5.75
C PRO A 14 9.68 18.10 5.93
N ASP A 15 9.32 18.93 4.95
CA ASP A 15 9.47 20.38 5.09
C ASP A 15 8.73 20.85 6.37
N PRO A 16 9.43 21.42 7.37
CA PRO A 16 8.84 21.75 8.67
C PRO A 16 7.81 22.87 8.62
N ARG A 17 7.56 23.49 7.45
CA ARG A 17 6.59 24.58 7.29
C ARG A 17 5.34 24.20 6.47
N SER A 18 5.23 22.97 5.97
CA SER A 18 4.07 22.52 5.18
C SER A 18 2.97 21.92 6.05
N LEU A 19 1.82 22.60 6.14
CA LEU A 19 0.67 22.18 6.94
C LEU A 19 -0.06 20.94 6.35
N LYS A 20 0.07 20.69 5.05
CA LYS A 20 -0.64 19.58 4.36
C LYS A 20 0.05 18.21 4.54
N SER A 21 1.38 18.17 4.57
CA SER A 21 2.16 16.94 4.79
C SER A 21 2.13 16.50 6.26
N ALA A 22 2.07 17.46 7.20
CA ALA A 22 1.92 17.20 8.62
C ALA A 22 0.62 16.43 8.95
N ALA A 23 -0.50 16.84 8.35
CA ALA A 23 -1.81 16.24 8.62
C ALA A 23 -1.95 14.78 8.12
N SER A 24 -1.31 14.43 6.99
CA SER A 24 -1.35 13.05 6.46
C SER A 24 -0.42 12.09 7.20
N MET A 25 0.68 12.60 7.77
CA MET A 25 1.62 11.82 8.57
C MET A 25 1.11 11.57 9.99
N GLU A 26 0.24 12.45 10.52
CA GLU A 26 -0.34 12.32 11.87
C GLU A 26 -1.28 11.11 12.05
N LYS A 27 -1.88 10.58 10.98
CA LYS A 27 -2.75 9.38 11.02
C LYS A 27 -2.02 8.10 10.57
N GLY A 28 -0.99 7.69 11.31
CA GLY A 28 -0.43 6.33 11.23
C GLY A 28 0.41 5.99 9.98
N GLY A 29 0.79 6.99 9.18
CA GLY A 29 1.71 6.83 8.05
C GLY A 29 1.14 6.09 6.83
N TRP A 30 -0.18 6.07 6.65
CA TRP A 30 -0.82 5.53 5.45
C TRP A 30 -1.08 6.63 4.41
N ARG A 31 -0.68 6.40 3.17
CA ARG A 31 -1.02 7.26 2.02
C ARG A 31 -2.39 6.85 1.48
N THR A 32 -3.27 7.82 1.32
CA THR A 32 -4.57 7.61 0.67
C THR A 32 -4.46 8.03 -0.80
N LEU A 33 -4.75 7.11 -1.72
CA LEU A 33 -4.74 7.31 -3.16
C LEU A 33 -6.17 7.64 -3.64
N PRO A 34 -6.35 8.53 -4.63
CA PRO A 34 -7.68 8.83 -5.17
C PRO A 34 -8.24 7.61 -5.90
N ALA A 35 -9.55 7.34 -5.74
CA ALA A 35 -10.20 6.19 -6.38
C ALA A 35 -10.27 6.33 -7.90
N GLU A 36 -10.34 7.57 -8.37
CA GLU A 36 -10.49 7.96 -9.77
C GLU A 36 -9.19 7.82 -10.57
N GLY A 37 -8.07 7.52 -9.89
CA GLY A 37 -6.75 7.46 -10.52
C GLY A 37 -6.08 8.83 -10.63
N ARG A 38 -5.09 8.93 -11.52
CA ARG A 38 -4.32 10.17 -11.73
C ARG A 38 -5.10 11.24 -12.52
N GLY A 39 -6.01 10.83 -13.41
CA GLY A 39 -6.76 11.74 -14.27
C GLY A 39 -5.97 12.39 -15.41
N GLU A 40 -4.66 12.15 -15.51
CA GLU A 40 -3.80 12.64 -16.60
C GLU A 40 -3.44 11.50 -17.58
N PRO A 41 -3.25 11.80 -18.89
CA PRO A 41 -2.81 10.83 -19.88
C PRO A 41 -1.46 10.22 -19.53
N ALA A 42 -1.25 8.93 -19.82
CA ALA A 42 -0.01 8.21 -19.53
C ALA A 42 1.23 9.02 -19.99
N PRO A 43 2.32 9.05 -19.21
CA PRO A 43 3.53 9.76 -19.60
C PRO A 43 4.17 9.08 -20.81
N GLU A 44 5.16 9.74 -21.40
CA GLU A 44 5.91 9.20 -22.53
C GLU A 44 6.55 7.84 -22.15
N TRP A 45 6.40 6.86 -23.06
CA TRP A 45 6.96 5.54 -22.88
C TRP A 45 8.50 5.60 -22.79
N PRO A 46 9.13 5.18 -21.67
CA PRO A 46 10.55 5.46 -21.43
C PRO A 46 11.51 4.39 -21.97
N LEU A 47 10.99 3.27 -22.49
CA LEU A 47 11.83 2.19 -23.03
C LEU A 47 11.99 2.29 -24.55
N SER A 48 12.75 1.36 -25.12
CA SER A 48 12.76 1.15 -26.58
C SER A 48 11.35 0.90 -27.12
N LEU A 49 11.20 1.08 -28.44
CA LEU A 49 9.95 0.95 -29.19
C LEU A 49 8.96 -0.04 -28.55
N PRO A 50 7.78 0.43 -28.11
CA PRO A 50 6.78 -0.43 -27.51
C PRO A 50 6.05 -1.25 -28.57
N THR A 51 5.52 -2.40 -28.16
CA THR A 51 4.47 -3.10 -28.91
C THR A 51 3.09 -2.50 -28.62
N ASP A 52 2.11 -2.74 -29.49
CA ASP A 52 0.73 -2.29 -29.27
C ASP A 52 0.18 -2.76 -27.91
N ARG A 53 0.46 -4.03 -27.55
CA ARG A 53 0.03 -4.60 -26.26
C ARG A 53 0.69 -3.92 -25.07
N GLU A 54 1.94 -3.49 -25.20
CA GLU A 54 2.63 -2.73 -24.15
C GLU A 54 1.99 -1.35 -23.97
N LEU A 55 1.61 -0.67 -25.06
CA LEU A 55 0.93 0.63 -24.96
C LEU A 55 -0.45 0.52 -24.29
N GLU A 56 -1.24 -0.50 -24.64
CA GLU A 56 -2.51 -0.76 -23.96
C GLU A 56 -2.33 -0.94 -22.45
N LEU A 57 -1.40 -1.81 -22.06
CA LEU A 57 -1.10 -2.07 -20.66
C LEU A 57 -0.52 -0.84 -19.95
N TRP A 58 0.28 -0.02 -20.65
CA TRP A 58 0.82 1.23 -20.13
C TRP A 58 -0.30 2.21 -19.76
N ASP A 59 -1.24 2.43 -20.67
CA ASP A 59 -2.40 3.30 -20.44
C ASP A 59 -3.26 2.75 -19.28
N GLU A 60 -3.50 1.44 -19.25
CA GLU A 60 -4.23 0.78 -18.16
C GLU A 60 -3.56 0.92 -16.80
N MET A 61 -2.22 0.92 -16.75
CA MET A 61 -1.47 1.11 -15.50
C MET A 61 -1.57 2.56 -15.03
N TRP A 62 -1.38 3.52 -15.92
CA TRP A 62 -1.40 4.95 -15.58
C TRP A 62 -2.79 5.50 -15.26
N ALA A 63 -3.85 4.78 -15.61
CA ALA A 63 -5.22 5.06 -15.16
C ALA A 63 -5.48 4.68 -13.68
N LYS A 64 -4.61 3.88 -13.03
CA LYS A 64 -4.88 3.36 -11.68
C LYS A 64 -4.63 4.39 -10.57
N PRO A 65 -5.27 4.25 -9.38
CA PRO A 65 -4.96 5.04 -8.18
C PRO A 65 -3.47 5.11 -7.83
N GLN A 66 -2.75 4.00 -8.02
CA GLN A 66 -1.32 3.87 -7.72
C GLN A 66 -0.44 4.79 -8.58
N ALA A 67 -0.90 5.19 -9.77
CA ALA A 67 -0.14 6.04 -10.68
C ALA A 67 0.24 7.40 -10.06
N VAL A 68 -0.61 7.97 -9.20
CA VAL A 68 -0.32 9.19 -8.43
C VAL A 68 0.88 9.00 -7.49
N ALA A 69 1.06 7.79 -6.97
CA ALA A 69 2.22 7.48 -6.14
C ALA A 69 3.47 7.24 -6.99
N TRP A 70 3.35 6.53 -8.11
CA TRP A 70 4.46 6.26 -9.02
C TRP A 70 5.07 7.53 -9.60
N GLU A 71 4.24 8.47 -10.07
CA GLU A 71 4.66 9.79 -10.56
C GLU A 71 5.39 10.60 -9.49
N ALA A 72 4.83 10.66 -8.28
CA ALA A 72 5.46 11.35 -7.16
C ALA A 72 6.82 10.74 -6.75
N MET A 73 7.11 9.50 -7.17
CA MET A 73 8.35 8.79 -6.88
C MET A 73 9.26 8.62 -8.10
N GLY A 74 8.86 9.07 -9.29
CA GLY A 74 9.60 8.88 -10.53
C GLY A 74 9.77 7.41 -10.94
N GLN A 75 8.70 6.62 -10.84
CA GLN A 75 8.71 5.17 -11.12
C GLN A 75 8.31 4.80 -12.57
N GLU A 76 8.37 5.73 -13.51
CA GLU A 76 7.97 5.51 -14.92
C GLU A 76 8.70 4.32 -15.53
N LEU A 77 10.02 4.24 -15.30
CA LEU A 77 10.84 3.14 -15.82
C LEU A 77 10.45 1.78 -15.21
N GLU A 78 10.12 1.75 -13.90
CA GLU A 78 9.74 0.52 -13.22
C GLU A 78 8.38 0.01 -13.70
N VAL A 79 7.42 0.91 -13.90
CA VAL A 79 6.11 0.59 -14.50
C VAL A 79 6.29 0.09 -15.93
N ALA A 80 7.20 0.69 -16.72
CA ALA A 80 7.41 0.29 -18.11
C ALA A 80 8.05 -1.11 -18.21
N LEU A 81 9.01 -1.41 -17.33
CA LEU A 81 9.60 -2.74 -17.22
C LEU A 81 8.58 -3.79 -16.77
N PHE A 82 7.69 -3.44 -15.84
CA PHE A 82 6.57 -4.29 -15.45
C PHE A 82 5.65 -4.58 -16.63
N VAL A 83 5.23 -3.55 -17.37
CA VAL A 83 4.35 -3.69 -18.54
C VAL A 83 4.97 -4.59 -19.60
N ARG A 84 6.24 -4.38 -19.94
CA ARG A 84 6.98 -5.25 -20.88
C ARG A 84 7.04 -6.69 -20.41
N THR A 85 7.34 -6.89 -19.13
CA THR A 85 7.40 -8.24 -18.52
C THR A 85 6.01 -8.90 -18.52
N LEU A 86 4.95 -8.13 -18.28
CA LEU A 86 3.57 -8.62 -18.28
C LEU A 86 3.13 -9.02 -19.69
N ALA A 87 3.39 -8.18 -20.69
CA ALA A 87 3.11 -8.49 -22.09
C ALA A 87 3.81 -9.78 -22.55
N GLU A 88 5.08 -9.99 -22.14
CA GLU A 88 5.79 -11.23 -22.41
C GLU A 88 5.18 -12.44 -21.66
N ALA A 89 4.78 -12.25 -20.40
CA ALA A 89 4.19 -13.29 -19.58
C ALA A 89 2.79 -13.74 -20.05
N GLU A 90 2.02 -12.86 -20.70
CA GLU A 90 0.69 -13.14 -21.26
C GLU A 90 0.75 -14.08 -22.48
N ARG A 91 1.90 -14.17 -23.16
CA ARG A 91 2.06 -15.05 -24.30
C ARG A 91 1.90 -16.51 -23.91
N ALA A 92 1.28 -17.31 -24.79
CA ALA A 92 1.09 -18.74 -24.57
C ALA A 92 2.42 -19.51 -24.38
N ASP A 93 3.47 -19.06 -25.06
CA ASP A 93 4.85 -19.57 -25.00
C ASP A 93 5.73 -18.83 -23.97
N GLY A 94 5.14 -17.95 -23.16
CA GLY A 94 5.85 -17.13 -22.18
C GLY A 94 6.59 -17.98 -21.12
N ARG A 95 7.87 -17.65 -20.91
CA ARG A 95 8.75 -18.40 -20.00
C ARG A 95 8.29 -18.30 -18.54
N VAL A 96 8.51 -19.37 -17.77
CA VAL A 96 8.05 -19.46 -16.37
C VAL A 96 8.80 -18.50 -15.43
N ASP A 97 10.06 -18.20 -15.71
CA ASP A 97 10.88 -17.24 -14.95
C ASP A 97 10.34 -15.80 -15.10
N VAL A 98 9.90 -15.40 -16.30
CA VAL A 98 9.24 -14.11 -16.56
C VAL A 98 7.98 -13.96 -15.69
N LYS A 99 7.16 -15.02 -15.58
CA LYS A 99 5.96 -15.01 -14.73
C LYS A 99 6.27 -14.81 -13.23
N LYS A 100 7.44 -15.25 -12.76
CA LYS A 100 7.89 -14.98 -11.37
C LYS A 100 8.28 -13.51 -11.18
N MET A 101 8.90 -12.90 -12.19
CA MET A 101 9.29 -11.49 -12.17
C MET A 101 8.06 -10.56 -12.05
N VAL A 102 6.98 -10.87 -12.77
CA VAL A 102 5.69 -10.15 -12.70
C VAL A 102 5.21 -10.01 -11.25
N ARG A 103 5.26 -11.09 -10.46
CA ARG A 103 4.83 -11.03 -9.05
C ARG A 103 5.66 -10.04 -8.22
N SER A 104 6.97 -10.00 -8.41
CA SER A 104 7.85 -9.06 -7.70
C SER A 104 7.50 -7.61 -8.02
N TYR A 105 7.20 -7.31 -9.29
CA TYR A 105 6.74 -5.98 -9.69
C TYR A 105 5.37 -5.63 -9.12
N LEU A 106 4.42 -6.57 -9.11
CA LEU A 106 3.10 -6.34 -8.50
C LEU A 106 3.21 -5.92 -7.02
N ASP A 107 4.13 -6.54 -6.28
CA ASP A 107 4.39 -6.19 -4.89
C ASP A 107 5.09 -4.83 -4.75
N SER A 108 6.09 -4.54 -5.59
CA SER A 108 6.83 -3.27 -5.57
C SER A 108 5.93 -2.07 -5.91
N LEU A 109 5.16 -2.20 -7.00
CA LEU A 109 4.27 -1.16 -7.53
C LEU A 109 2.96 -1.02 -6.73
N GLY A 110 2.74 -1.82 -5.68
CA GLY A 110 1.51 -1.74 -4.89
C GLY A 110 0.26 -2.19 -5.67
N LEU A 111 0.43 -3.09 -6.64
CA LEU A 111 -0.68 -3.68 -7.41
C LEU A 111 -1.23 -4.95 -6.74
N SER A 112 -0.47 -5.57 -5.83
CA SER A 112 -0.94 -6.65 -4.98
C SER A 112 -1.42 -6.15 -3.61
N VAL A 113 -2.23 -6.96 -2.92
CA VAL A 113 -2.64 -6.69 -1.52
C VAL A 113 -1.42 -6.57 -0.59
N ALA A 114 -0.41 -7.41 -0.80
CA ALA A 114 0.83 -7.36 -0.02
C ALA A 114 1.62 -6.07 -0.31
N GLY A 115 1.69 -5.66 -1.57
CA GLY A 115 2.33 -4.42 -2.01
C GLY A 115 1.64 -3.18 -1.42
N MET A 116 0.31 -3.11 -1.51
CA MET A 116 -0.48 -2.03 -0.91
C MET A 116 -0.20 -1.90 0.60
N ASN A 117 -0.20 -3.01 1.33
CA ASN A 117 0.10 -3.02 2.76
C ASN A 117 1.56 -2.62 3.06
N ARG A 118 2.52 -3.11 2.26
CA ARG A 118 3.95 -2.80 2.42
C ARG A 118 4.24 -1.32 2.19
N ASN A 119 3.63 -0.76 1.14
CA ASN A 119 3.78 0.65 0.78
C ASN A 119 2.93 1.57 1.68
N ARG A 120 2.07 0.98 2.53
CA ARG A 120 1.08 1.65 3.37
C ARG A 120 0.14 2.53 2.54
N TRP A 121 -0.30 1.99 1.42
CA TRP A 121 -1.25 2.63 0.54
C TRP A 121 -2.65 2.08 0.76
N LYS A 122 -3.63 2.96 0.69
CA LYS A 122 -5.05 2.62 0.64
C LYS A 122 -5.71 3.49 -0.42
N VAL A 123 -6.73 2.96 -1.09
CA VAL A 123 -7.54 3.75 -2.03
C VAL A 123 -8.67 4.41 -1.25
N ALA A 124 -8.99 5.66 -1.59
CA ALA A 124 -10.15 6.35 -1.06
C ALA A 124 -11.45 5.61 -1.47
N PRO A 125 -12.55 5.74 -0.70
CA PRO A 125 -13.86 5.32 -1.19
C PRO A 125 -14.22 6.12 -2.44
N ALA A 126 -14.92 5.51 -3.40
CA ALA A 126 -15.41 6.20 -4.58
C ALA A 126 -16.46 7.25 -4.17
N VAL A 127 -16.46 8.42 -4.84
CA VAL A 127 -17.31 9.55 -4.46
C VAL A 127 -18.82 9.25 -4.57
N ASP A 128 -19.20 8.20 -5.31
CA ASP A 128 -20.60 7.77 -5.51
C ASP A 128 -21.08 6.72 -4.51
N GLU A 129 -20.22 6.24 -3.60
CA GLU A 129 -20.68 5.42 -2.49
C GLU A 129 -21.22 6.34 -1.40
N PRO A 130 -22.53 6.32 -1.08
CA PRO A 130 -23.00 6.97 0.13
C PRO A 130 -22.23 6.31 1.26
N ALA A 131 -21.39 7.08 1.94
CA ALA A 131 -20.61 6.62 3.08
C ALA A 131 -21.60 5.93 4.03
N ALA A 132 -21.60 4.60 4.01
CA ALA A 132 -22.25 3.82 5.03
C ALA A 132 -21.50 4.20 6.29
N GLU A 133 -22.12 5.12 7.03
CA GLU A 133 -21.69 5.61 8.31
C GLU A 133 -21.25 4.37 9.09
N ALA A 134 -19.93 4.24 9.26
CA ALA A 134 -19.36 3.14 9.99
C ALA A 134 -19.83 3.33 11.43
N GLU A 135 -20.99 2.76 11.72
CA GLU A 135 -21.55 2.59 13.05
C GLU A 135 -20.40 2.09 13.89
N ALA A 136 -20.00 2.91 14.87
CA ALA A 136 -18.90 2.64 15.75
C ALA A 136 -19.12 1.26 16.37
N VAL A 137 -18.44 0.25 15.81
CA VAL A 137 -18.48 -1.11 16.34
C VAL A 137 -17.95 -1.00 17.76
N ALA A 138 -18.85 -1.09 18.72
CA ALA A 138 -18.56 -1.01 20.13
C ALA A 138 -17.34 -1.89 20.43
N ALA A 139 -16.38 -1.30 21.14
CA ALA A 139 -15.13 -1.97 21.49
C ALA A 139 -15.41 -3.39 22.02
N PRO A 140 -14.70 -4.43 21.52
CA PRO A 140 -14.97 -5.79 21.96
C PRO A 140 -14.72 -5.90 23.46
N VAL A 141 -15.74 -6.35 24.19
CA VAL A 141 -15.68 -6.61 25.63
C VAL A 141 -14.47 -7.50 25.90
N ARG A 142 -13.56 -7.01 26.75
CA ARG A 142 -12.29 -7.66 27.06
C ARG A 142 -12.55 -9.06 27.63
N ARG A 143 -12.10 -10.10 26.94
CA ARG A 143 -12.18 -11.47 27.46
C ARG A 143 -11.27 -11.59 28.70
N PRO A 144 -11.75 -12.21 29.81
CA PRO A 144 -10.95 -12.35 31.02
C PRO A 144 -9.65 -13.09 30.72
N SER A 145 -8.53 -12.54 31.19
CA SER A 145 -7.21 -13.10 30.92
C SER A 145 -6.83 -14.13 31.98
N ALA A 146 -5.86 -15.00 31.70
CA ALA A 146 -5.36 -15.99 32.65
C ALA A 146 -4.84 -15.37 33.97
N ARG A 147 -4.48 -14.07 33.97
CA ARG A 147 -4.08 -13.32 35.17
C ARG A 147 -5.25 -13.01 36.12
N ASP A 148 -6.47 -12.89 35.61
CA ASP A 148 -7.65 -12.64 36.44
C ASP A 148 -8.05 -13.87 37.27
N ARG A 149 -7.54 -15.06 36.90
CA ARG A 149 -7.81 -16.32 37.58
C ARG A 149 -6.84 -16.62 38.73
N LEU A 150 -5.73 -15.90 38.83
CA LEU A 150 -4.74 -16.09 39.88
C LEU A 150 -4.90 -14.99 40.94
N LYS A 151 -5.90 -15.14 41.82
CA LYS A 151 -5.95 -14.36 43.07
C LYS A 151 -5.06 -15.05 44.09
N VAL A 152 -4.01 -14.33 44.53
CA VAL A 152 -3.15 -14.73 45.64
C VAL A 152 -4.00 -14.76 46.92
N VAL A 153 -4.09 -15.92 47.57
CA VAL A 153 -4.60 -16.02 48.94
C VAL A 153 -3.50 -15.51 49.86
N PRO A 154 -3.74 -14.48 50.70
CA PRO A 154 -2.76 -14.03 51.67
C PRO A 154 -2.45 -15.17 52.64
N SER A 155 -1.16 -15.51 52.76
CA SER A 155 -0.69 -16.41 53.80
C SER A 155 -0.59 -15.67 55.13
N GLY A 156 -1.31 -16.15 56.14
CA GLY A 156 -0.89 -16.08 57.55
C GLY A 156 -1.70 -15.19 58.48
N GLU A 157 -2.38 -15.85 59.43
CA GLU A 157 -2.63 -15.55 60.87
C GLU A 157 -3.99 -16.21 61.21
N GLY A 158 -4.13 -17.23 62.06
CA GLY A 158 -3.44 -17.52 63.32
C GLY A 158 -4.49 -17.44 64.45
N ALA A 159 -5.16 -18.56 64.74
CA ALA A 159 -5.83 -18.87 66.02
C ALA A 159 -6.05 -20.38 66.10
#